data_AF-A0A0P9E0P5-F1
#
_entry.id   AF-A0A0P9E0P5-F1
#
_cell.length_a   1.000
_cell.length_b   1.000
_cell.length_c   1.000
_cell.angle_alpha   90.00
_cell.angle_beta   90.00
_cell.angle_gamma   90.00
#
_symmetry.space_group_name_H-M   'P 1'
#
loop_
_entity.id
_entity.type
_entity.pdbx_description
1 polymer ?
#
loop_
_entity_poly.entity_id
_entity_poly.type
_entity_poly.pdbx_seq_one_letter_code
_entity_poly.pdbx_strand_id
1 'polypeptide(L)'
;MDLLEELVDRIYELGHKVLLGVHHAGASIPLIEEEKVRINGYVTPINKLGVMMFPTQQEAEMMIGKASSAGKLIIGIKPLAGGRIEPKEALKYVYKKVKVDSCMIGVSSVKEAEEDFQTVRSISEEY
;
A
#
# COMPACT_ATOMS: atom_id res chain seq x y z
N MET A 1 -10.39 -0.67 -26.19
CA MET A 1 -9.42 0.26 -25.58
C MET A 1 -10.09 0.76 -24.31
N ASP A 2 -9.57 0.33 -23.15
CA ASP A 2 -10.15 0.64 -21.84
C ASP A 2 -9.78 2.08 -21.44
N LEU A 3 -10.71 2.81 -20.83
CA LEU A 3 -10.51 4.18 -20.33
C LEU A 3 -9.35 4.24 -19.32
N LEU A 4 -9.16 3.19 -18.52
CA LEU A 4 -8.03 3.12 -17.58
C LEU A 4 -6.69 3.05 -18.33
N GLU A 5 -6.61 2.22 -19.37
CA GLU A 5 -5.40 2.07 -20.19
C GLU A 5 -5.03 3.39 -20.89
N GLU A 6 -6.02 4.07 -21.50
CA GLU A 6 -5.80 5.38 -22.13
C GLU A 6 -5.28 6.42 -21.12
N LEU A 7 -5.84 6.46 -19.91
CA LEU A 7 -5.39 7.37 -18.86
C LEU A 7 -3.96 7.06 -18.42
N VAL A 8 -3.65 5.77 -18.24
CA VAL A 8 -2.30 5.31 -17.86
C VAL A 8 -1.28 5.71 -18.92
N ASP A 9 -1.57 5.46 -20.20
CA ASP A 9 -0.67 5.78 -21.31
C ASP A 9 -0.41 7.28 -21.41
N ARG A 10 -1.44 8.12 -21.28
CA ARG A 10 -1.26 9.59 -21.23
C ARG A 10 -0.35 10.04 -20.09
N ILE A 11 -0.43 9.41 -18.91
CA ILE A 11 0.46 9.74 -17.79
C ILE A 11 1.91 9.33 -18.10
N TYR A 12 2.11 8.21 -18.80
CA TYR A 12 3.45 7.81 -19.25
C TYR A 12 4.02 8.72 -20.33
N GLU A 13 3.20 9.18 -21.27
CA GLU A 13 3.61 10.16 -22.30
C GLU A 13 4.11 11.47 -21.66
N LEU A 14 3.58 11.82 -20.50
CA LEU A 14 4.06 12.95 -19.67
C LEU A 14 5.34 12.63 -18.88
N GLY A 15 5.89 11.41 -18.99
CA GLY A 15 7.12 11.00 -18.32
C GLY A 15 6.94 10.58 -16.85
N HIS A 16 5.71 10.30 -16.42
CA HIS A 16 5.41 9.95 -15.03
C HIS A 16 5.13 8.44 -14.84
N LYS A 17 5.38 7.96 -13.62
CA LYS A 17 4.98 6.63 -13.17
C LYS A 17 3.54 6.65 -12.66
N VAL A 18 2.83 5.53 -12.79
CA VAL A 18 1.46 5.36 -12.31
C VAL A 18 1.42 4.35 -11.17
N LEU A 19 0.87 4.78 -10.03
CA LEU A 19 0.45 3.90 -8.95
C LEU A 19 -1.07 3.96 -8.84
N LEU A 20 -1.72 2.80 -8.72
CA LEU A 20 -3.17 2.74 -8.60
C LEU A 20 -3.63 2.62 -7.14
N GLY A 21 -4.47 3.55 -6.71
CA GLY A 21 -5.14 3.50 -5.43
C GLY A 21 -6.30 2.51 -5.42
N VAL A 22 -6.24 1.46 -4.60
CA VAL A 22 -7.31 0.44 -4.51
C VAL A 22 -7.61 0.08 -3.06
N HIS A 23 -8.88 -0.05 -2.71
CA HIS A 23 -9.30 -0.66 -1.43
C HIS A 23 -9.58 -2.17 -1.58
N HIS A 24 -9.97 -2.60 -2.79
CA HIS A 24 -10.30 -3.99 -3.12
C HIS A 24 -9.09 -4.72 -3.70
N ALA A 25 -7.94 -4.64 -3.04
CA ALA A 25 -6.70 -5.23 -3.55
C ALA A 25 -6.84 -6.73 -3.86
N GLY A 26 -7.62 -7.49 -3.08
CA GLY A 26 -7.83 -8.92 -3.33
C GLY A 26 -8.58 -9.23 -4.63
N ALA A 27 -9.32 -8.27 -5.20
CA ALA A 27 -10.09 -8.44 -6.44
C ALA A 27 -9.52 -7.62 -7.60
N SER A 28 -9.15 -6.35 -7.35
CA SER A 28 -8.68 -5.44 -8.39
C SER A 28 -7.28 -5.80 -8.90
N ILE A 29 -6.33 -6.17 -8.02
CA ILE A 29 -4.97 -6.51 -8.45
C ILE A 29 -4.97 -7.67 -9.46
N PRO A 30 -5.63 -8.81 -9.22
CA PRO A 30 -5.71 -9.89 -10.20
C PRO A 30 -6.21 -9.45 -11.57
N LEU A 31 -7.32 -8.68 -11.61
CA LEU A 31 -7.92 -8.21 -12.86
C LEU A 31 -6.96 -7.30 -13.63
N ILE A 32 -6.32 -6.36 -12.94
CA ILE A 32 -5.42 -5.39 -13.59
C ILE A 32 -4.17 -6.08 -14.14
N GLU A 33 -3.61 -7.04 -13.40
CA GLU A 33 -2.44 -7.81 -13.86
C GLU A 33 -2.81 -8.79 -14.98
N GLU A 34 -4.01 -9.38 -14.97
CA GLU A 34 -4.52 -10.25 -16.06
C GLU A 34 -4.68 -9.49 -17.37
N GLU A 35 -5.26 -8.29 -17.31
CA GLU A 35 -5.40 -7.37 -18.46
C GLU A 35 -4.07 -6.70 -18.86
N LYS A 36 -2.98 -6.97 -18.12
CA LYS A 36 -1.62 -6.45 -18.38
C LYS A 36 -1.55 -4.93 -18.48
N VAL A 37 -2.40 -4.21 -17.74
CA VAL A 37 -2.36 -2.75 -17.70
C VAL A 37 -1.01 -2.30 -17.13
N ARG A 38 -0.38 -1.31 -17.77
CA ARG A 38 1.00 -0.88 -17.50
C ARG A 38 1.15 -0.08 -16.20
N ILE A 39 0.75 -0.59 -15.05
CA ILE A 39 0.94 0.13 -13.76
C ILE A 39 2.24 -0.24 -13.06
N ASN A 40 2.86 0.73 -12.36
CA ASN A 40 4.12 0.54 -11.64
C ASN A 40 3.94 -0.01 -10.22
N GLY A 41 2.73 0.08 -9.67
CA GLY A 41 2.47 -0.32 -8.30
C GLY A 41 1.10 0.08 -7.78
N TYR A 42 0.88 -0.18 -6.50
CA TYR A 42 -0.40 -0.05 -5.83
C TYR A 42 -0.29 0.75 -4.54
N VAL A 43 -1.33 1.53 -4.27
CA VAL A 43 -1.55 2.23 -3.02
C VAL A 43 -2.81 1.62 -2.39
N THR A 44 -2.68 0.89 -1.29
CA THR A 44 -3.81 0.09 -0.75
C THR A 44 -3.82 0.02 0.76
N PRO A 45 -4.99 -0.08 1.43
CA PRO A 45 -5.06 -0.30 2.87
C PRO A 45 -4.26 -1.53 3.29
N ILE A 46 -3.40 -1.36 4.29
CA ILE A 46 -2.60 -2.44 4.90
C ILE A 46 -2.52 -2.15 6.39
N ASN A 47 -3.18 -2.97 7.21
CA ASN A 47 -3.15 -2.85 8.67
C ASN A 47 -3.49 -4.20 9.32
N LYS A 48 -3.07 -4.36 10.58
CA LYS A 48 -3.21 -5.62 11.32
C LYS A 48 -4.66 -6.06 11.51
N LEU A 49 -5.61 -5.12 11.51
CA LEU A 49 -7.03 -5.38 11.77
C LEU A 49 -7.86 -5.62 10.50
N GLY A 50 -7.25 -5.58 9.31
CA GLY A 50 -7.98 -5.78 8.05
C GLY A 50 -8.93 -4.63 7.68
N VAL A 51 -8.84 -3.47 8.36
CA VAL A 51 -9.76 -2.35 8.14
C VAL A 51 -9.61 -1.83 6.72
N MET A 52 -10.73 -1.85 5.97
CA MET A 52 -10.78 -1.49 4.55
C MET A 52 -9.89 -2.33 3.62
N MET A 53 -9.50 -3.53 4.05
CA MET A 53 -8.78 -4.49 3.22
C MET A 53 -9.78 -5.47 2.63
N PHE A 54 -10.16 -5.27 1.37
CA PHE A 54 -11.25 -6.00 0.75
C PHE A 54 -10.77 -7.00 -0.33
N PRO A 55 -11.53 -8.07 -0.60
CA PRO A 55 -12.77 -8.46 0.10
C PRO A 55 -12.52 -9.02 1.51
N THR A 56 -11.35 -9.63 1.73
CA THR A 56 -10.84 -9.97 3.05
C THR A 56 -9.39 -9.52 3.20
N GLN A 57 -8.93 -9.39 4.45
CA GLN A 57 -7.54 -9.09 4.76
C GLN A 57 -6.58 -10.12 4.14
N GLN A 58 -6.92 -11.41 4.26
CA GLN A 58 -6.09 -12.50 3.76
C GLN A 58 -5.94 -12.46 2.24
N GLU A 59 -7.03 -12.22 1.50
CA GLU A 59 -6.97 -12.13 0.04
C GLU A 59 -6.23 -10.88 -0.43
N ALA A 60 -6.46 -9.73 0.24
CA ALA A 60 -5.72 -8.51 -0.05
C ALA A 60 -4.22 -8.72 0.15
N GLU A 61 -3.78 -9.26 1.29
CA GLU A 61 -2.36 -9.52 1.57
C GLU A 61 -1.73 -10.51 0.59
N MET A 62 -2.46 -11.57 0.23
CA MET A 62 -2.01 -12.52 -0.78
C MET A 62 -1.75 -11.84 -2.14
N MET A 63 -2.68 -11.02 -2.61
CA MET A 63 -2.53 -10.35 -3.92
C MET A 63 -1.47 -9.24 -3.89
N ILE A 64 -1.37 -8.50 -2.78
CA ILE A 64 -0.29 -7.54 -2.55
C ILE A 64 1.07 -8.24 -2.59
N GLY A 65 1.22 -9.38 -1.92
CA GLY A 65 2.46 -10.17 -1.92
C GLY A 65 2.83 -10.69 -3.30
N LYS A 66 1.86 -11.14 -4.10
CA LYS A 66 2.09 -11.53 -5.50
C LYS A 66 2.54 -10.35 -6.36
N ALA A 67 1.86 -9.20 -6.25
CA ALA A 67 2.23 -7.98 -6.98
C ALA A 67 3.66 -7.51 -6.62
N SER A 68 3.98 -7.47 -5.33
CA SER A 68 5.33 -7.14 -4.86
C SER A 68 6.39 -8.10 -5.42
N SER A 69 6.11 -9.40 -5.40
CA SER A 69 7.01 -10.42 -5.97
C SER A 69 7.19 -10.30 -7.48
N ALA A 70 6.22 -9.70 -8.19
CA ALA A 70 6.29 -9.37 -9.61
C ALA A 70 6.97 -8.01 -9.88
N GLY A 71 7.54 -7.36 -8.85
CA GLY A 71 8.27 -6.10 -8.97
C GLY A 71 7.40 -4.84 -8.92
N LYS A 72 6.14 -4.95 -8.49
CA LYS A 72 5.25 -3.80 -8.30
C LYS A 72 5.58 -3.11 -6.98
N LEU A 73 5.63 -1.77 -7.00
CA LEU A 73 5.76 -0.97 -5.78
C LEU A 73 4.48 -1.08 -4.95
N ILE A 74 4.60 -1.26 -3.64
CA ILE A 74 3.49 -1.32 -2.71
C ILE A 74 3.62 -0.20 -1.67
N ILE A 75 2.62 0.68 -1.65
CA ILE A 75 2.48 1.72 -0.63
C ILE A 75 1.26 1.39 0.23
N GLY A 76 1.52 1.05 1.50
CA GLY A 76 0.47 0.81 2.48
C GLY A 76 -0.19 2.12 2.94
N ILE A 77 -1.51 2.20 2.90
CA ILE A 77 -2.27 3.30 3.54
C ILE A 77 -3.05 2.78 4.75
N LYS A 78 -3.49 3.72 5.60
CA LYS A 78 -4.28 3.44 6.81
C LYS A 78 -3.61 2.42 7.76
N PRO A 79 -2.28 2.48 8.00
CA PRO A 79 -1.59 1.50 8.83
C PRO A 79 -2.14 1.44 10.26
N LEU A 80 -2.62 2.58 10.78
CA LEU A 80 -3.16 2.71 12.15
C LEU A 80 -4.65 2.31 12.28
N ALA A 81 -5.29 1.86 11.19
CA ALA A 81 -6.73 1.54 11.17
C ALA A 81 -7.63 2.67 11.74
N GLY A 82 -7.29 3.92 11.46
CA GLY A 82 -7.96 5.10 11.99
C GLY A 82 -7.73 5.31 13.50
N GLY A 83 -6.49 5.10 13.95
CA GLY A 83 -6.07 5.30 15.35
C GLY A 83 -6.38 4.14 16.29
N ARG A 84 -6.76 2.97 15.77
CA ARG A 84 -7.12 1.78 16.57
C ARG A 84 -5.91 0.89 16.90
N ILE A 85 -4.78 1.13 16.26
CA ILE A 85 -3.54 0.36 16.43
C ILE A 85 -2.44 1.34 16.79
N GLU A 86 -1.69 1.05 17.84
CA GLU A 86 -0.51 1.82 18.24
C GLU A 86 0.53 1.86 17.11
N PRO A 87 1.22 3.00 16.87
CA PRO A 87 2.14 3.16 15.75
C PRO A 87 3.19 2.05 15.63
N LYS A 88 3.84 1.67 16.74
CA LYS A 88 4.88 0.64 16.73
C LYS A 88 4.35 -0.72 16.28
N GLU A 89 3.16 -1.10 16.72
CA GLU A 89 2.54 -2.36 16.34
C GLU A 89 2.09 -2.34 14.87
N ALA A 90 1.44 -1.24 14.45
CA ALA A 90 0.99 -1.03 13.08
C ALA A 90 2.16 -1.09 12.09
N LEU A 91 3.25 -0.37 12.38
CA LEU A 91 4.40 -0.28 11.49
C LEU A 91 5.21 -1.58 11.47
N LYS A 92 5.30 -2.31 12.59
CA LYS A 92 5.86 -3.67 12.58
C LYS A 92 5.05 -4.61 11.70
N TYR A 93 3.72 -4.51 11.72
CA TYR A 93 2.87 -5.29 10.83
C TYR A 93 3.17 -4.97 9.36
N VAL A 94 3.12 -3.70 9.01
CA VAL A 94 3.24 -3.23 7.63
C VAL A 94 4.62 -3.55 7.05
N TYR A 95 5.71 -3.26 7.77
CA TYR A 95 7.07 -3.46 7.25
C TYR A 95 7.64 -4.87 7.48
N LYS A 96 7.32 -5.55 8.59
CA LYS A 96 7.89 -6.88 8.88
C LYS A 96 7.02 -8.04 8.41
N LYS A 97 5.69 -7.92 8.56
CA LYS A 97 4.75 -8.99 8.18
C LYS A 97 4.39 -8.90 6.69
N VAL A 98 3.95 -7.73 6.23
CA VAL A 98 3.48 -7.55 4.83
C VAL A 98 4.62 -7.15 3.89
N LYS A 99 5.68 -6.50 4.40
CA LYS A 99 6.90 -6.13 3.66
C LYS A 99 6.65 -5.16 2.50
N VAL A 100 5.90 -4.09 2.78
CA VAL A 100 5.67 -3.01 1.81
C VAL A 100 6.94 -2.18 1.57
N ASP A 101 7.02 -1.51 0.42
CA ASP A 101 8.12 -0.58 0.12
C ASP A 101 8.04 0.70 0.95
N SER A 102 6.81 1.17 1.23
CA SER A 102 6.55 2.34 2.07
C SER A 102 5.14 2.33 2.62
N CYS A 103 4.85 3.20 3.59
CA CYS A 103 3.48 3.47 4.03
C CYS A 103 3.21 4.97 4.22
N MET A 104 1.94 5.36 4.07
CA MET A 104 1.48 6.71 4.38
C MET A 104 0.66 6.71 5.67
N ILE A 105 1.06 7.57 6.60
CA ILE A 105 0.41 7.78 7.89
C ILE A 105 -0.22 9.17 7.87
N GLY A 106 -1.50 9.25 8.26
CA GLY A 106 -2.16 10.53 8.45
C GLY A 106 -1.90 11.02 9.87
N VAL A 107 -1.42 12.26 9.99
CA VAL A 107 -1.10 12.91 11.27
C VAL A 107 -1.88 14.21 11.38
N SER A 108 -2.32 14.53 12.59
CA SER A 108 -3.09 15.74 12.91
C SER A 108 -2.26 16.81 13.62
N SER A 109 -1.04 16.46 14.05
CA SER A 109 -0.11 17.38 14.69
C SER A 109 1.35 17.07 14.34
N VAL A 110 2.22 18.06 14.54
CA VAL A 110 3.68 17.90 14.40
C VAL A 110 4.21 16.84 15.39
N LYS A 111 3.66 16.82 16.61
CA LYS A 111 4.04 15.86 17.65
C LYS A 111 3.76 14.41 17.20
N GLU A 112 2.58 14.14 16.65
CA GLU A 112 2.25 12.82 16.09
C GLU A 112 3.21 12.45 14.95
N ALA A 113 3.54 13.39 14.07
CA ALA A 113 4.51 13.16 13.00
C ALA A 113 5.90 12.78 13.55
N GLU A 114 6.40 13.48 14.56
CA GLU A 114 7.67 13.18 15.21
C GLU A 114 7.68 11.79 15.87
N GLU A 115 6.62 11.44 16.61
CA GLU A 115 6.47 10.14 17.27
C GLU A 115 6.42 8.98 16.24
N ASP A 116 5.65 9.14 15.17
CA ASP A 116 5.52 8.14 14.12
C ASP A 116 6.83 7.95 13.35
N PHE A 117 7.52 9.03 12.98
CA PHE A 117 8.79 8.95 12.25
C PHE A 117 9.92 8.36 13.10
N GLN A 118 10.00 8.70 14.39
CA GLN A 118 10.93 8.07 15.32
C GLN A 118 10.65 6.57 15.48
N THR A 119 9.38 6.19 15.48
CA THR A 119 8.98 4.78 15.53
C THR A 119 9.39 4.03 14.27
N VAL A 120 9.17 4.60 13.09
CA VAL A 120 9.66 4.03 11.81
C VAL A 120 11.17 3.85 11.85
N ARG A 121 11.92 4.89 12.25
CA ARG A 121 13.39 4.82 12.33
C ARG A 121 13.87 3.69 13.24
N SER A 122 13.26 3.57 14.43
CA SER A 122 13.59 2.50 15.38
C SER A 122 13.32 1.11 14.80
N ILE A 123 12.24 0.94 14.04
CA ILE A 123 11.91 -0.32 13.37
C ILE A 123 12.91 -0.65 12.25
N SER A 124 13.35 0.36 11.49
CA SER A 124 14.35 0.22 10.43
C SER A 124 15.75 -0.10 10.97
N GLU A 125 16.11 0.36 12.18
CA GLU A 125 17.38 0.03 12.84
C GLU A 125 17.39 -1.37 13.47
N GLU A 126 16.22 -2.03 13.61
CA GLU A 126 16.13 -3.46 13.97
C GLU A 126 16.47 -4.41 12.77
N TYR A 127 16.96 -3.88 11.64
CA TYR A 127 17.34 -4.62 10.42
C TYR A 127 18.85 -4.74 10.26
#